data_AF-A0A6N7D3K2-F1
#
_entry.id   AF-A0A6N7D3K2-F1
#
_cell.length_a   1.000
_cell.length_b   1.000
_cell.length_c   1.000
_cell.angle_alpha   90.00
_cell.angle_beta   90.00
_cell.angle_gamma   90.00
#
_symmetry.space_group_name_H-M   'P 1'
#
loop_
_entity.id
_entity.type
_entity.pdbx_description
1 polymer ?
#
loop_
_entity_poly.entity_id
_entity_poly.type
_entity_poly.pdbx_seq_one_letter_code
_entity_poly.pdbx_strand_id
1 'polypeptide(L)' 'MVLPADGLNLWVPLQQASQPVVFGLARRGWLARVGDGFRVGDAPHGLRITVSGLDEAEVQRLAYDIRLSQGGR' A
#
# COMPACT_ATOMS: atom_id res chain seq x y z
N MET A 1 10.37 24.58 -8.17
CA MET A 1 10.57 23.11 -8.20
C MET A 1 9.20 22.49 -7.98
N VAL A 2 8.60 21.92 -9.04
CA VAL A 2 7.33 21.20 -8.93
C VAL A 2 7.69 19.83 -8.36
N LEU A 3 7.14 19.48 -7.19
CA LEU A 3 7.26 18.10 -6.71
C LEU A 3 6.58 17.20 -7.75
N PRO A 4 7.16 16.02 -8.08
CA PRO A 4 6.47 15.03 -8.90
C PRO A 4 5.05 14.88 -8.35
N ALA A 5 4.03 14.85 -9.21
CA ALA A 5 2.66 14.80 -8.72
C ALA A 5 2.52 13.59 -7.78
N ASP A 6 2.28 13.83 -6.49
CA ASP A 6 1.89 12.82 -5.49
C ASP A 6 0.50 12.20 -5.81
N GLY A 7 -0.09 12.62 -6.94
CA GLY A 7 -1.53 12.60 -7.21
C GLY A 7 -2.11 11.27 -7.67
N LEU A 8 -1.30 10.30 -8.08
CA LEU A 8 -1.80 8.97 -8.42
C LEU A 8 -1.77 8.05 -7.19
N ASN A 9 -2.97 7.76 -6.67
CA ASN A 9 -3.14 6.80 -5.59
C ASN A 9 -3.68 5.49 -6.17
N LEU A 10 -2.99 4.39 -5.92
CA LEU A 10 -3.43 3.05 -6.28
C LEU A 10 -4.17 2.41 -5.10
N TRP A 11 -5.18 1.60 -5.43
CA TRP A 11 -5.88 0.74 -4.50
C TRP A 11 -5.44 -0.70 -4.70
N VAL A 12 -4.88 -1.32 -3.65
CA VAL A 12 -4.48 -2.72 -3.67
C VAL A 12 -5.42 -3.52 -2.78
N PRO A 13 -6.23 -4.46 -3.33
CA PRO A 13 -7.12 -5.31 -2.55
C PRO A 13 -6.33 -6.19 -1.58
N LEU A 14 -6.87 -6.39 -0.38
CA LEU A 14 -6.30 -7.24 0.68
C LEU A 14 -7.32 -8.28 1.13
N GLN A 15 -6.85 -9.49 1.45
CA GLN A 15 -7.70 -10.57 1.98
C GLN A 15 -7.99 -10.44 3.49
N GLN A 16 -7.27 -9.56 4.16
CA GLN A 16 -7.37 -9.30 5.60
C GLN A 16 -7.45 -7.80 5.87
N ALA A 17 -7.76 -7.42 7.10
CA ALA A 17 -7.79 -6.03 7.53
C ALA A 17 -6.49 -5.28 7.16
N SER A 18 -6.61 -4.04 6.69
CA SER A 18 -5.46 -3.30 6.14
C SER A 18 -4.49 -2.81 7.21
N GLN A 19 -4.94 -2.65 8.45
CA GLN A 19 -4.12 -2.09 9.54
C GLN A 19 -2.88 -2.96 9.87
N PRO A 20 -2.98 -4.29 10.06
CA PRO A 20 -1.81 -5.16 10.18
C PRO A 20 -0.83 -5.06 9.00
N VAL A 21 -1.36 -4.94 7.77
CA VAL A 21 -0.53 -4.84 6.55
C VAL A 21 0.24 -3.51 6.54
N VAL A 22 -0.44 -2.40 6.84
CA VAL A 22 0.19 -1.07 6.95
C VAL A 22 1.29 -1.06 8.03
N PHE A 23 1.06 -1.68 9.19
CA PHE A 23 2.10 -1.79 10.21
C PHE A 23 3.28 -2.65 9.76
N GLY A 24 3.02 -3.75 9.05
CA GLY A 24 4.06 -4.60 8.46
C GLY A 24 4.94 -3.86 7.44
N LEU A 25 4.33 -2.97 6.65
CA LEU A 25 5.00 -2.09 5.69
C LEU A 25 5.80 -0.99 6.39
N ALA A 26 5.24 -0.35 7.43
CA ALA A 26 5.95 0.66 8.21
C ALA A 26 7.25 0.13 8.83
N ARG A 27 7.22 -1.11 9.35
CA ARG A 27 8.41 -1.79 9.87
C ARG A 27 9.49 -2.07 8.81
N ARG A 28 9.14 -2.01 7.53
CA ARG A 28 10.02 -2.22 6.37
C ARG A 28 10.46 -0.92 5.71
N GLY A 29 10.07 0.22 6.27
CA GLY A 29 10.45 1.56 5.80
C GLY A 29 9.45 2.21 4.86
N TRP A 30 8.27 1.61 4.65
CA TRP A 30 7.25 2.14 3.75
C TRP A 30 6.22 2.98 4.51
N LEU A 31 5.89 4.15 3.94
CA LEU A 31 4.74 4.93 4.38
C LEU A 31 3.52 4.55 3.53
N ALA A 32 2.50 3.95 4.15
CA ALA A 32 1.25 3.60 3.49
C ALA A 32 0.04 4.04 4.33
N ARG A 33 -1.13 4.17 3.70
CA ARG A 33 -2.38 4.52 4.40
C ARG A 33 -3.36 3.36 4.40
N VAL A 34 -4.04 3.19 5.53
CA VAL A 34 -5.18 2.28 5.68
C VAL A 34 -6.27 2.71 4.69
N GLY A 35 -6.74 1.79 3.86
CA GLY A 35 -7.79 2.07 2.90
C GLY A 35 -9.21 1.90 3.45
N ASP A 36 -9.40 1.20 4.57
CA ASP A 36 -10.73 0.83 5.10
C ASP A 36 -11.70 2.02 5.26
N GLY A 37 -11.19 3.20 5.61
CA GLY A 37 -12.00 4.43 5.72
C GLY A 37 -12.59 4.94 4.40
N PHE A 38 -12.18 4.39 3.25
CA PHE A 38 -12.66 4.74 1.91
C PHE A 38 -13.53 3.63 1.28
N ARG A 39 -13.79 2.53 2.00
CA ARG A 39 -14.67 1.47 1.49
C ARG A 39 -16.12 1.96 1.38
N VAL A 40 -16.78 1.55 0.30
CA VAL A 40 -18.22 1.75 0.09
C VAL A 40 -18.89 0.37 0.06
N GLY A 41 -19.84 0.14 0.96
CA GLY A 41 -20.52 -1.15 1.12
C GLY A 41 -19.57 -2.30 1.49
N ASP A 42 -19.76 -3.45 0.84
CA ASP A 42 -19.01 -4.69 1.10
C ASP A 42 -17.71 -4.82 0.27
N ALA A 43 -17.24 -3.74 -0.37
CA ALA A 43 -15.99 -3.72 -1.13
C ALA A 43 -14.82 -4.27 -0.30
N PRO A 44 -13.89 -5.10 -0.82
CA PRO A 44 -12.84 -5.74 -0.01
C PRO A 44 -11.95 -4.74 0.75
N HIS A 45 -11.24 -5.24 1.78
CA HIS A 45 -10.18 -4.45 2.42
C HIS A 45 -9.15 -4.00 1.38
N GLY A 46 -8.43 -2.92 1.66
CA GLY A 46 -7.45 -2.45 0.70
C GLY A 46 -6.46 -1.45 1.25
N LEU A 47 -5.32 -1.40 0.57
CA LEU A 47 -4.23 -0.48 0.83
C LEU A 47 -4.30 0.67 -0.16
N ARG A 48 -4.12 1.90 0.34
CA ARG A 48 -3.93 3.08 -0.51
C ARG A 48 -2.45 3.47 -0.51
N ILE A 49 -1.85 3.53 -1.70
CA ILE A 49 -0.43 3.86 -1.90
C ILE A 49 -0.24 4.90 -3.02
N THR A 50 0.83 5.69 -2.90
CA THR A 50 1.35 6.54 -3.98
C THR A 50 2.68 5.95 -4.43
N VAL A 51 2.86 5.78 -5.74
CA VAL A 51 4.08 5.18 -6.33
C VAL A 51 4.82 6.12 -7.27
N SER A 52 4.34 7.36 -7.44
CA SER A 52 4.87 8.31 -8.42
C SER A 52 6.30 8.78 -8.16
N GLY A 53 6.82 8.58 -6.94
CA GLY A 53 8.21 8.87 -6.58
C GLY A 53 9.11 7.64 -6.52
N LEU A 54 8.60 6.45 -6.86
CA LEU A 54 9.36 5.20 -6.79
C LEU A 54 9.93 4.82 -8.16
N ASP A 55 11.17 4.37 -8.17
CA ASP A 55 11.75 3.71 -9.34
C ASP A 55 11.26 2.25 -9.48
N GLU A 56 11.66 1.58 -10.56
CA GLU A 56 11.23 0.21 -10.84
C GLU A 56 11.68 -0.78 -9.75
N ALA A 57 12.89 -0.65 -9.21
CA ALA A 57 13.40 -1.52 -8.17
C ALA A 57 12.64 -1.31 -6.85
N GLU A 58 12.31 -0.06 -6.52
CA GLU A 58 11.50 0.32 -5.38
C GLU A 58 10.07 -0.20 -5.51
N VAL A 59 9.47 -0.15 -6.70
CA VAL A 59 8.15 -0.75 -6.97
C VAL A 59 8.18 -2.26 -6.77
N GLN A 60 9.20 -2.96 -7.27
CA GLN A 60 9.33 -4.41 -7.06
C GLN A 60 9.51 -4.75 -5.58
N ARG A 61 10.32 -3.99 -4.86
CA ARG A 61 10.51 -4.15 -3.42
C ARG A 61 9.22 -3.91 -2.65
N LEU A 62 8.47 -2.86 -2.99
CA LEU A 62 7.18 -2.56 -2.39
C LEU A 62 6.18 -3.70 -2.62
N ALA A 63 6.11 -4.25 -3.83
CA ALA A 63 5.22 -5.38 -4.14
C ALA A 63 5.57 -6.63 -3.30
N TYR A 64 6.87 -6.94 -3.17
CA TYR A 64 7.34 -8.04 -2.32
C TYR A 64 6.99 -7.81 -0.84
N ASP A 65 7.23 -6.61 -0.32
CA ASP A 65 6.95 -6.26 1.07
C ASP A 65 5.45 -6.23 1.39
N ILE A 66 4.60 -5.83 0.42
CA ILE A 66 3.14 -5.94 0.50
C ILE A 66 2.74 -7.42 0.62
N ARG A 67 3.32 -8.31 -0.19
CA ARG A 67 3.05 -9.75 -0.10
C ARG A 67 3.44 -10.33 1.26
N LEU A 68 4.63 -10.00 1.76
CA LEU A 68 5.09 -10.46 3.07
C LEU A 68 4.22 -9.95 4.23
N SER A 69 3.67 -8.76 4.10
CA SER A 69 2.84 -8.12 5.14
C SER A 69 1.40 -8.65 5.19
N GLN A 70 0.97 -9.42 4.18
CA GLN A 70 -0.35 -10.07 4.13
C GLN A 70 -0.37 -11.47 4.76
N GLY A 71 0.75 -11.92 5.35
CA GLY A 71 0.91 -13.29 5.81
C GLY A 71 1.48 -14.16 4.69
N GLY A 72 2.79 -14.44 4.79
CA GLY A 72 3.46 -15.35 3.87
C GLY A 72 2.83 -16.74 3.96
N ARG A 73 2.32 -17.23 2.84
CA ARG A 73 2.50 -18.64 2.49
C ARG A 73 3.81 -18.76 1.72
#